data_AF-A0A257VBC2-F1
#
_entry.id   AF-A0A257VBC2-F1
#
_cell.length_a   1.000
_cell.length_b   1.000
_cell.length_c   1.000
_cell.angle_alpha   90.00
_cell.angle_beta   90.00
_cell.angle_gamma   90.00
#
_symmetry.space_group_name_H-M   'P 1'
#
loop_
_entity.id
_entity.type
_entity.pdbx_description
1 polymer ?
#
loop_
_entity_poly.entity_id
_entity_poly.type
_entity_poly.pdbx_seq_one_letter_code
_entity_poly.pdbx_strand_id
1 'polypeptide(L)'
;MTDFALNHRFRRYRAQSVIIREARKQGFVRVRVDGELLDLDDVRSLDKYKRHTIEVVVDRVVVRHSDEDGVPYTPERPNPDLPRLADSVETALRLGEGVMVVAPADPGTFDEQRYSERYSCPFDGTILEELEPRSFSFNSPHGACPTCTGLGVRLEIDPARLIPNRDLALREGALQPWARMPMENSWQIKIIEAIAERRGFRTEQPSPSHVVEYT
;
A
#
# COMPACT_ATOMS: atom_id res chain seq x y z
N MET A 1 -14.91 31.45 3.36
CA MET A 1 -15.91 30.48 3.83
C MET A 1 -15.23 29.13 3.83
N THR A 2 -14.87 28.63 5.00
CA THR A 2 -14.38 27.26 5.14
C THR A 2 -15.62 26.37 5.20
N ASP A 3 -15.62 25.22 4.55
CA ASP A 3 -16.59 24.17 4.82
C ASP A 3 -15.81 22.87 5.01
N PHE A 4 -16.40 21.93 5.74
CA PHE A 4 -15.83 20.63 5.98
C PHE A 4 -16.62 19.61 5.11
N ALA A 5 -15.96 18.54 4.69
CA ALA A 5 -16.60 17.46 3.94
C ALA A 5 -15.80 16.20 4.20
N LEU A 6 -16.37 15.29 4.98
CA LEU A 6 -15.64 14.21 5.64
C LEU A 6 -15.80 12.92 4.85
N ASN A 7 -14.74 12.11 4.69
CA ASN A 7 -14.91 10.78 4.10
C ASN A 7 -13.92 9.63 4.34
N HIS A 8 -14.55 8.46 4.33
CA HIS A 8 -14.15 7.07 4.11
C HIS A 8 -13.97 6.66 2.62
N ARG A 9 -12.81 6.10 2.24
CA ARG A 9 -12.66 5.32 0.99
C ARG A 9 -13.00 3.86 1.24
N PHE A 10 -14.15 3.36 0.78
CA PHE A 10 -14.39 1.90 0.76
C PHE A 10 -13.65 1.26 -0.42
N ARG A 11 -12.56 0.53 -0.15
CA ARG A 11 -11.83 -0.23 -1.18
C ARG A 11 -12.21 -1.71 -1.28
N ARG A 12 -13.15 -2.25 -0.49
CA ARG A 12 -13.57 -3.67 -0.58
C ARG A 12 -15.04 -3.90 -0.20
N TYR A 13 -15.79 -4.51 -1.14
CA TYR A 13 -16.94 -5.44 -1.01
C TYR A 13 -17.91 -5.35 0.20
N ARG A 14 -18.15 -4.18 0.80
CA ARG A 14 -19.40 -3.92 1.53
C ARG A 14 -20.42 -3.36 0.53
N ALA A 15 -21.65 -3.88 0.56
CA ALA A 15 -22.71 -3.41 -0.33
C ALA A 15 -22.88 -1.89 -0.15
N GLN A 16 -22.54 -1.12 -1.18
CA GLN A 16 -22.52 0.35 -1.18
C GLN A 16 -23.87 0.95 -0.71
N SER A 17 -24.96 0.23 -0.97
CA SER A 17 -26.32 0.53 -0.52
C SER A 17 -26.52 0.47 1.01
N VAL A 18 -25.67 -0.25 1.74
CA VAL A 18 -25.71 -0.32 3.21
C VAL A 18 -25.16 0.97 3.81
N ILE A 19 -24.05 1.49 3.28
CA ILE A 19 -23.42 2.73 3.76
C ILE A 19 -24.36 3.91 3.58
N ILE A 20 -24.95 4.06 2.39
CA ILE A 20 -25.91 5.13 2.09
C ILE A 20 -27.13 5.04 3.01
N ARG A 21 -27.65 3.83 3.25
CA ARG A 21 -28.81 3.61 4.13
C ARG A 21 -28.48 3.95 5.59
N GLU A 22 -27.30 3.57 6.05
CA GLU A 22 -26.85 3.86 7.41
C GLU A 22 -26.64 5.36 7.62
N ALA A 23 -26.04 6.05 6.63
CA ALA A 23 -25.93 7.50 6.64
C ALA A 23 -27.30 8.19 6.70
N ARG A 24 -28.31 7.70 5.95
CA ARG A 24 -29.69 8.23 6.02
C ARG A 24 -30.31 8.03 7.40
N LYS A 25 -30.11 6.85 8.00
CA LYS A 25 -30.62 6.58 9.36
C LYS A 25 -30.00 7.48 10.42
N GLN A 26 -28.74 7.86 10.24
CA GLN A 26 -28.02 8.77 11.12
C GLN A 26 -28.37 10.26 10.86
N GLY A 27 -29.21 10.55 9.86
CA GLY A 27 -29.72 11.90 9.59
C GLY A 27 -28.78 12.78 8.74
N PHE A 28 -27.77 12.20 8.08
CA PHE A 28 -26.95 12.95 7.13
C PHE A 28 -27.75 13.30 5.88
N VAL A 29 -27.49 14.48 5.32
CA VAL A 29 -28.26 15.03 4.18
C VAL A 29 -27.45 15.03 2.89
N ARG A 30 -26.13 15.16 2.96
CA ARG A 30 -25.28 15.33 1.78
C ARG A 30 -24.24 14.24 1.67
N VAL A 31 -23.95 13.88 0.43
CA VAL A 31 -22.92 12.90 0.10
C VAL A 31 -22.21 13.28 -1.19
N ARG A 32 -20.93 13.03 -1.30
CA ARG A 32 -20.16 13.17 -2.53
C ARG A 32 -19.86 11.78 -3.09
N VAL A 33 -20.36 11.48 -4.28
CA VAL A 33 -20.17 10.18 -4.93
C VAL A 33 -19.31 10.38 -6.16
N ASP A 34 -18.18 9.68 -6.24
CA ASP A 34 -17.21 9.79 -7.34
C ASP A 34 -16.79 11.24 -7.65
N GLY A 35 -16.72 12.08 -6.61
CA GLY A 35 -16.38 13.50 -6.70
C GLY A 35 -17.56 14.45 -6.91
N GLU A 36 -18.77 13.94 -7.20
CA GLU A 36 -19.98 14.75 -7.37
C GLU A 36 -20.77 14.88 -6.07
N LEU A 37 -21.02 16.11 -5.62
CA LEU A 37 -21.77 16.38 -4.38
C LEU A 37 -23.27 16.36 -4.66
N LEU A 38 -23.99 15.51 -3.93
CA LEU A 38 -25.39 15.14 -4.12
C LEU A 38 -26.14 15.23 -2.78
N ASP A 39 -27.46 15.39 -2.86
CA ASP A 39 -28.32 15.07 -1.73
C ASP A 39 -28.33 13.55 -1.53
N LEU A 40 -28.29 13.11 -0.28
CA LEU A 40 -28.26 11.69 0.07
C LEU A 40 -29.55 10.99 -0.38
N ASP A 41 -30.66 11.70 -0.47
CA ASP A 41 -31.94 11.18 -0.98
C ASP A 41 -31.93 10.99 -2.50
N ASP A 42 -31.18 11.83 -3.23
CA ASP A 42 -31.05 11.78 -4.69
C ASP A 42 -30.11 10.68 -5.18
N VAL A 43 -29.29 10.09 -4.29
CA VAL A 43 -28.40 8.99 -4.66
C VAL A 43 -29.20 7.75 -5.05
N ARG A 44 -29.28 7.54 -6.37
CA ARG A 44 -29.82 6.32 -6.99
C ARG A 44 -28.82 5.17 -6.90
N SER A 45 -29.30 3.95 -7.12
CA SER A 45 -28.51 2.73 -7.05
C SER A 45 -27.19 2.85 -7.82
N LEU A 46 -26.07 2.66 -7.13
CA LEU A 46 -24.73 2.64 -7.71
C LEU A 46 -24.48 1.34 -8.48
N ASP A 47 -23.61 1.40 -9.48
CA ASP A 47 -23.27 0.24 -10.31
C ASP A 47 -22.40 -0.73 -9.52
N LYS A 48 -22.97 -1.89 -9.17
CA LYS A 48 -22.29 -2.93 -8.39
C LYS A 48 -21.03 -3.50 -9.06
N TYR A 49 -20.87 -3.31 -10.37
CA TYR A 49 -19.69 -3.78 -11.12
C TYR A 49 -18.58 -2.72 -11.17
N LYS A 50 -18.82 -1.50 -10.67
CA LYS A 50 -17.85 -0.41 -10.63
C LYS A 50 -17.39 -0.12 -9.20
N ARG A 51 -16.16 0.39 -9.12
CA ARG A 51 -15.63 0.94 -7.88
C ARG A 51 -16.15 2.36 -7.75
N HIS A 52 -16.78 2.65 -6.62
CA HIS A 52 -17.32 3.96 -6.29
C HIS A 52 -16.61 4.52 -5.05
N THR A 53 -16.42 5.84 -5.01
CA THR A 53 -16.00 6.60 -3.83
C THR A 53 -17.23 7.28 -3.24
N ILE A 54 -17.50 7.12 -1.94
CA ILE A 54 -18.72 7.62 -1.30
C ILE A 54 -18.32 8.41 -0.05
N GLU A 55 -18.48 9.73 -0.10
CA GLU A 55 -18.16 10.84 0.85
C GLU A 55 -19.39 11.32 1.62
N VAL A 56 -19.56 10.97 2.90
CA VAL A 56 -20.66 11.53 3.71
C VAL A 56 -20.26 12.89 4.30
N VAL A 57 -20.94 13.95 3.87
CA VAL A 57 -20.68 15.30 4.40
C VAL A 57 -21.27 15.40 5.81
N VAL A 58 -20.39 15.42 6.81
CA VAL A 58 -20.79 15.46 8.22
C VAL A 58 -21.09 16.87 8.71
N ASP A 59 -20.29 17.89 8.36
CA ASP A 59 -20.52 19.27 8.79
C ASP A 59 -19.94 20.27 7.78
N ARG A 60 -20.50 21.48 7.71
CA ARG A 60 -20.03 22.63 6.92
C ARG A 60 -19.81 23.80 7.89
N VAL A 61 -18.55 24.18 8.12
CA VAL A 61 -18.18 25.16 9.15
C VAL A 61 -17.16 26.15 8.62
N VAL A 62 -17.48 27.44 8.76
CA VAL A 62 -16.52 28.51 8.53
C VAL A 62 -15.72 28.72 9.80
N VAL A 63 -14.41 28.45 9.74
CA VAL A 63 -13.53 28.70 10.89
C VAL A 63 -13.11 30.17 10.87
N ARG A 64 -13.55 30.92 11.88
CA ARG A 64 -13.15 32.31 12.05
C ARG A 64 -11.81 32.38 12.78
N HIS A 65 -10.94 33.32 12.39
CA HIS A 65 -9.65 33.53 13.06
C HIS A 65 -9.65 34.74 14.01
N SER A 66 -10.71 35.54 13.99
CA SER A 66 -10.94 36.70 14.84
C SER A 66 -12.41 36.86 15.18
N ASP A 67 -12.71 37.63 16.22
CA ASP A 67 -14.07 38.05 16.54
C ASP A 67 -14.59 39.18 15.62
N GLU A 68 -15.80 39.67 15.91
CA GLU A 68 -16.48 40.73 15.14
C GLU A 68 -15.71 42.06 15.16
N ASP A 69 -14.91 42.29 16.20
CA ASP A 69 -14.07 43.49 16.37
C ASP A 69 -12.69 43.31 15.71
N GLY A 70 -12.44 42.18 15.03
CA GLY A 70 -11.18 41.88 14.36
C GLY A 70 -10.05 41.46 15.30
N VAL A 71 -10.35 41.16 16.57
CA VAL A 71 -9.36 40.70 17.54
C VAL A 71 -9.12 39.19 17.32
N PRO A 72 -7.87 38.76 17.06
CA PRO A 72 -7.56 37.34 16.84
C PRO A 72 -7.87 36.46 18.04
N TYR A 73 -8.26 35.22 17.79
CA TYR A 73 -8.37 34.21 18.83
C TYR A 73 -6.97 33.75 19.28
N THR A 74 -6.81 33.53 20.58
CA THR A 74 -5.55 33.10 21.21
C THR A 74 -5.84 31.93 22.18
N PRO A 75 -4.82 31.25 22.74
CA PRO A 75 -5.05 30.25 23.77
C PRO A 75 -5.86 30.77 24.98
N GLU A 76 -5.75 32.06 25.31
CA GLU A 76 -6.49 32.73 26.38
C GLU A 76 -7.90 33.18 25.95
N ARG A 77 -8.13 33.35 24.64
CA ARG A 77 -9.43 33.64 24.01
C ARG A 77 -9.74 32.58 22.96
N PRO A 78 -10.19 31.38 23.37
CA PRO A 78 -10.37 30.28 22.45
C PRO A 78 -11.44 30.62 21.41
N ASN A 79 -11.22 30.12 20.20
CA ASN A 79 -12.17 30.27 19.11
C ASN A 79 -13.50 29.55 19.47
N PRO A 80 -14.66 30.25 19.41
CA PRO A 80 -15.97 29.66 19.74
C PRO A 80 -16.37 28.50 18.81
N ASP A 81 -15.75 28.38 17.63
CA ASP A 81 -16.02 27.30 16.68
C ASP A 81 -15.30 25.99 17.06
N LEU A 82 -14.35 26.01 18.02
CA LEU A 82 -13.53 24.85 18.40
C LEU A 82 -14.34 23.64 18.92
N PRO A 83 -15.33 23.79 19.84
CA PRO A 83 -16.10 22.65 20.32
C PRO A 83 -16.86 21.95 19.21
N ARG A 84 -17.54 22.72 18.33
CA ARG A 84 -18.24 22.18 17.17
C ARG A 84 -17.27 21.49 16.20
N LEU A 85 -16.11 22.09 15.97
CA LEU A 85 -15.09 21.50 15.11
C LEU A 85 -14.62 20.14 15.68
N ALA A 86 -14.40 20.06 16.99
CA ALA A 86 -13.99 18.82 17.65
C ALA A 86 -15.08 17.73 17.51
N ASP A 87 -16.35 18.06 17.78
CA ASP A 87 -17.48 17.13 17.63
C ASP A 87 -17.62 16.62 16.19
N SER A 88 -17.43 17.51 15.21
CA SER A 88 -17.48 17.18 13.79
C SER A 88 -16.31 16.31 13.36
N VAL A 89 -15.10 16.58 13.86
CA VAL A 89 -13.90 15.75 13.64
C VAL A 89 -14.08 14.36 14.23
N GLU A 90 -14.57 14.24 15.47
CA GLU A 90 -14.81 12.94 16.11
C GLU A 90 -15.86 12.14 15.32
N THR A 91 -16.95 12.79 14.92
CA THR A 91 -18.01 12.15 14.11
C THR A 91 -17.47 11.68 12.77
N ALA A 92 -16.61 12.48 12.14
CA ALA A 92 -15.94 12.13 10.89
C ALA A 92 -15.11 10.86 11.01
N LEU A 93 -14.24 10.82 12.02
CA LEU A 93 -13.28 9.76 12.20
C LEU A 93 -14.00 8.48 12.60
N ARG A 94 -15.03 8.57 13.44
CA ARG A 94 -15.90 7.44 13.78
C ARG A 94 -16.62 6.86 12.56
N LEU A 95 -17.23 7.71 11.72
CA LEU A 95 -17.91 7.27 10.51
C LEU A 95 -16.93 6.77 9.43
N GLY A 96 -15.75 7.37 9.39
CA GLY A 96 -14.66 7.13 8.46
C GLY A 96 -13.69 6.01 8.85
N GLU A 97 -14.03 5.23 9.88
CA GLU A 97 -13.18 4.16 10.44
C GLU A 97 -11.73 4.61 10.75
N GLY A 98 -11.59 5.84 11.25
CA GLY A 98 -10.33 6.49 11.63
C GLY A 98 -9.70 7.36 10.54
N VAL A 99 -10.41 7.64 9.44
CA VAL A 99 -9.95 8.50 8.34
C VAL A 99 -10.96 9.62 8.08
N MET A 100 -10.47 10.83 7.81
CA MET A 100 -11.30 11.96 7.45
C MET A 100 -10.66 12.80 6.33
N VAL A 101 -11.48 13.61 5.67
CA VAL A 101 -11.06 14.53 4.61
C VAL A 101 -11.56 15.93 4.97
N VAL A 102 -10.78 16.95 4.64
CA VAL A 102 -11.16 18.35 4.71
C VAL A 102 -11.02 18.90 3.29
N ALA A 103 -12.13 19.36 2.72
CA ALA A 103 -12.19 19.85 1.34
C ALA A 103 -12.79 21.27 1.34
N PRO A 104 -12.40 22.14 0.38
CA PRO A 104 -12.96 23.47 0.31
C PRO A 104 -14.45 23.44 -0.06
N ALA A 105 -15.22 24.38 0.51
CA ALA A 105 -16.60 24.68 0.11
C ALA A 105 -16.68 25.00 -1.38
N ASP A 106 -15.82 25.93 -1.77
CA ASP A 106 -15.71 26.50 -3.10
C ASP A 106 -14.41 25.99 -3.72
N PRO A 107 -14.49 25.24 -4.84
CA PRO A 107 -13.32 24.69 -5.51
C PRO A 107 -12.24 25.76 -5.75
N GLY A 108 -10.99 25.44 -5.41
CA GLY A 108 -9.84 26.34 -5.58
C GLY A 108 -9.52 27.23 -4.38
N THR A 109 -10.30 27.18 -3.29
CA THR A 109 -9.96 27.93 -2.05
C THR A 109 -8.71 27.36 -1.36
N PHE A 110 -8.62 26.02 -1.25
CA PHE A 110 -7.45 25.29 -0.77
C PHE A 110 -7.51 23.83 -1.25
N ASP A 111 -6.39 23.13 -1.23
CA ASP A 111 -6.32 21.72 -1.64
C ASP A 111 -6.96 20.79 -0.61
N GLU A 112 -7.62 19.73 -1.06
CA GLU A 112 -8.18 18.72 -0.15
C GLU A 112 -7.09 18.07 0.72
N GLN A 113 -7.33 18.01 2.03
CA GLN A 113 -6.41 17.41 3.00
C GLN A 113 -7.04 16.17 3.62
N ARG A 114 -6.23 15.14 3.82
CA ARG A 114 -6.66 13.88 4.44
C ARG A 114 -5.95 13.69 5.77
N TYR A 115 -6.71 13.23 6.76
CA TYR A 115 -6.21 12.93 8.09
C TYR A 115 -6.59 11.50 8.48
N SER A 116 -5.77 10.89 9.33
CA SER A 116 -5.96 9.54 9.84
C SER A 116 -5.56 9.50 11.31
N GLU A 117 -6.39 8.88 12.15
CA GLU A 117 -6.06 8.56 13.55
C GLU A 117 -5.09 7.38 13.65
N ARG A 118 -5.06 6.53 12.62
CA ARG A 118 -4.09 5.43 12.51
C ARG A 118 -2.83 5.93 11.82
N TYR A 119 -1.72 5.21 11.96
CA TYR A 119 -0.54 5.39 11.11
C TYR A 119 -0.81 4.87 9.69
N SER A 120 -1.84 5.40 9.02
CA SER A 120 -2.24 5.01 7.67
C SER A 120 -1.87 6.08 6.65
N CYS A 121 -1.32 5.66 5.52
CA CYS A 121 -1.08 6.53 4.39
C CYS A 121 -2.43 6.85 3.71
N PRO A 122 -2.83 8.12 3.63
CA PRO A 122 -4.12 8.51 3.07
C PRO A 122 -4.22 8.35 1.55
N PHE A 123 -3.11 8.03 0.87
CA PHE A 123 -3.05 7.90 -0.60
C PHE A 123 -3.24 6.47 -1.07
N ASP A 124 -2.48 5.53 -0.49
CA ASP A 124 -2.44 4.12 -0.90
C ASP A 124 -3.14 3.17 0.09
N GLY A 125 -3.47 3.66 1.30
CA GLY A 125 -4.11 2.88 2.36
C GLY A 125 -3.16 1.94 3.09
N THR A 126 -1.84 2.13 2.97
CA THR A 126 -0.85 1.39 3.76
C THR A 126 -1.07 1.73 5.22
N ILE A 127 -1.32 0.72 6.05
CA ILE A 127 -1.48 0.86 7.49
C ILE A 127 -0.19 0.38 8.12
N LEU A 128 0.44 1.23 8.91
CA LEU A 128 1.52 0.88 9.79
C LEU A 128 0.94 0.52 11.17
N GLU A 129 1.48 -0.51 11.78
CA GLU A 129 1.21 -0.81 13.18
C GLU A 129 1.75 0.30 14.08
N GLU A 130 1.35 0.29 15.35
CA GLU A 130 1.86 1.26 16.32
C GLU A 130 3.39 1.17 16.41
N LEU A 131 4.04 2.33 16.37
CA LEU A 131 5.49 2.43 16.36
C LEU A 131 6.05 2.18 17.76
N GLU A 132 6.42 0.93 18.01
CA GLU A 132 7.10 0.54 19.24
C GLU A 132 8.61 0.31 18.99
N PRO A 133 9.48 0.43 20.01
CA PRO A 133 10.91 0.16 19.86
C PRO A 133 11.24 -1.22 19.25
N ARG A 134 10.40 -2.24 19.51
CA ARG A 134 10.55 -3.60 18.95
C ARG A 134 10.32 -3.65 17.44
N SER A 135 9.52 -2.74 16.89
CA SER A 135 9.25 -2.64 15.44
C SER A 135 10.50 -2.22 14.66
N PHE A 136 11.50 -1.65 15.33
CA PHE A 136 12.79 -1.28 14.75
C PHE A 136 13.91 -2.28 15.07
N SER A 137 13.60 -3.34 15.82
CA SER A 137 14.57 -4.37 16.18
C SER A 137 14.55 -5.49 15.15
N PHE A 138 15.65 -5.63 14.41
CA PHE A 138 15.85 -6.78 13.50
C PHE A 138 15.96 -8.12 14.25
N ASN A 139 16.16 -8.09 15.57
CA ASN A 139 16.15 -9.27 16.44
C ASN A 139 14.74 -9.66 16.90
N SER A 140 13.71 -8.86 16.59
CA SER A 140 12.31 -9.17 16.89
C SER A 140 11.58 -9.58 15.62
N PRO A 141 10.66 -10.56 15.65
CA PRO A 141 9.80 -10.88 14.52
C PRO A 141 9.00 -9.67 13.99
N HIS A 142 8.74 -8.67 14.84
CA HIS A 142 8.00 -7.45 14.48
C HIS A 142 8.82 -6.49 13.60
N GLY A 143 10.14 -6.41 13.79
CA GLY A 143 11.03 -5.53 13.01
C GLY A 143 11.90 -6.28 12.00
N ALA A 144 11.93 -7.60 12.06
CA ALA A 144 12.73 -8.44 11.17
C ALA A 144 12.12 -8.47 9.76
N CYS A 145 12.97 -8.29 8.74
CA CYS A 145 12.57 -8.52 7.35
C CYS A 145 12.06 -9.96 7.20
N PRO A 146 10.87 -10.20 6.62
CA PRO A 146 10.30 -11.55 6.52
C PRO A 146 11.08 -12.47 5.57
N THR A 147 11.92 -11.90 4.70
CA THR A 147 12.69 -12.68 3.70
C THR A 147 14.00 -13.22 4.27
N CYS A 148 14.74 -12.40 5.04
CA CYS A 148 16.02 -12.80 5.64
C CYS A 148 15.95 -12.96 7.16
N THR A 149 14.75 -12.87 7.74
CA THR A 149 14.48 -12.99 9.18
C THR A 149 15.37 -12.09 10.03
N GLY A 150 15.65 -10.87 9.54
CA GLY A 150 16.48 -9.88 10.25
C GLY A 150 18.00 -10.07 10.10
N LEU A 151 18.48 -11.07 9.36
CA LEU A 151 19.92 -11.30 9.14
C LEU A 151 20.57 -10.27 8.21
N GLY A 152 19.79 -9.62 7.35
CA GLY A 152 20.28 -8.69 6.33
C GLY A 152 21.02 -9.34 5.15
N VAL A 153 21.23 -10.66 5.21
CA VAL A 153 21.92 -11.44 4.16
C VAL A 153 21.15 -12.72 3.85
N ARG A 154 21.36 -13.27 2.65
CA ARG A 154 20.87 -14.58 2.24
C ARG A 154 22.02 -15.40 1.67
N LEU A 155 22.01 -16.69 1.97
CA LEU A 155 22.92 -17.65 1.34
C LEU A 155 22.32 -18.05 0.01
N GLU A 156 22.98 -17.64 -1.07
CA GLU A 156 22.61 -17.98 -2.44
C GLU A 156 23.77 -18.70 -3.13
N ILE A 157 23.44 -19.51 -4.13
CA ILE A 157 24.45 -20.22 -4.91
C ILE A 157 25.04 -19.23 -5.92
N ASP A 158 26.33 -18.98 -5.83
CA ASP A 158 27.07 -18.15 -6.77
C ASP A 158 27.40 -18.95 -8.05
N PRO A 159 26.81 -18.61 -9.22
CA PRO A 159 27.06 -19.33 -10.46
C PRO A 159 28.53 -19.25 -10.92
N ALA A 160 29.25 -18.18 -10.57
CA ALA A 160 30.67 -18.05 -10.91
C ALA A 160 31.54 -19.02 -10.10
N ARG A 161 31.12 -19.37 -8.88
CA ARG A 161 31.77 -20.42 -8.08
C ARG A 161 31.43 -21.83 -8.55
N LEU A 162 30.25 -22.02 -9.15
CA LEU A 162 29.88 -23.30 -9.76
C LEU A 162 30.70 -23.61 -11.01
N ILE A 163 30.98 -22.61 -11.84
CA ILE A 163 31.74 -22.73 -13.09
C ILE A 163 32.94 -21.76 -13.06
N PRO A 164 34.00 -22.09 -12.28
CA PRO A 164 35.14 -21.19 -12.10
C PRO A 164 35.97 -21.05 -13.37
N ASN A 165 36.04 -22.11 -14.18
CA ASN A 165 36.69 -22.08 -15.48
C ASN A 165 35.66 -22.39 -16.58
N ARG A 166 35.30 -21.36 -17.35
CA ARG A 166 34.30 -21.45 -18.43
C ARG A 166 34.87 -22.01 -19.74
N ASP A 167 36.20 -22.10 -19.84
CA ASP A 167 36.90 -22.60 -21.02
C ASP A 167 36.99 -24.14 -21.03
N LEU A 168 36.63 -24.80 -19.93
CA LEU A 168 36.53 -26.26 -19.86
C LEU A 168 35.18 -26.73 -20.40
N ALA A 169 35.17 -27.90 -21.03
CA ALA A 169 33.93 -28.58 -21.35
C ALA A 169 33.24 -29.11 -20.08
N LEU A 170 31.92 -29.33 -20.14
CA LEU A 170 31.15 -29.88 -19.01
C LEU A 170 31.69 -31.25 -18.58
N ARG A 171 32.08 -32.09 -19.55
CA ARG A 171 32.70 -33.41 -19.29
C ARG A 171 34.10 -33.31 -18.68
N GLU A 172 34.80 -32.20 -18.89
CA GLU A 172 36.14 -31.95 -18.36
C GLU A 172 36.11 -31.32 -16.96
N GLY A 173 34.92 -31.20 -16.36
CA GLY A 173 34.76 -30.69 -15.00
C GLY A 173 34.56 -29.18 -14.91
N ALA A 174 34.03 -28.54 -15.96
CA ALA A 174 33.64 -27.12 -15.89
C ALA A 174 32.68 -26.83 -14.71
N LEU A 175 31.78 -27.78 -14.39
CA LEU A 175 30.89 -27.68 -13.23
C LEU A 175 31.55 -28.30 -11.99
N GLN A 176 32.08 -27.42 -11.14
CA GLN A 176 33.01 -27.77 -10.06
C GLN A 176 32.44 -28.77 -9.03
N PRO A 177 31.16 -28.72 -8.61
CA PRO A 177 30.59 -29.72 -7.70
C PRO A 177 30.55 -31.15 -8.27
N TRP A 178 30.57 -31.30 -9.60
CA TRP A 178 30.51 -32.59 -10.28
C TRP A 178 31.85 -33.02 -10.88
N ALA A 179 32.84 -32.12 -10.94
CA ALA A 179 34.17 -32.40 -11.50
C ALA A 179 34.92 -33.56 -10.81
N ARG A 180 34.58 -33.88 -9.56
CA ARG A 180 35.20 -34.98 -8.78
C ARG A 180 34.33 -36.24 -8.70
N MET A 181 33.15 -36.24 -9.30
CA MET A 181 32.28 -37.40 -9.31
C MET A 181 32.59 -38.27 -10.53
N PRO A 182 32.57 -39.61 -10.42
CA PRO A 182 32.69 -40.49 -11.58
C PRO A 182 31.49 -40.23 -12.50
N MET A 183 31.73 -39.50 -13.60
CA MET A 183 30.66 -39.08 -14.51
C MET A 183 30.29 -40.17 -15.51
N GLU A 184 31.16 -41.17 -15.74
CA GLU A 184 30.91 -42.28 -16.64
C GLU A 184 29.68 -43.09 -16.19
N ASN A 185 28.68 -43.20 -17.06
CA ASN A 185 27.39 -43.84 -16.79
C ASN A 185 26.57 -43.30 -15.61
N SER A 186 26.92 -42.11 -15.08
CA SER A 186 26.20 -41.49 -13.97
C SER A 186 24.79 -41.04 -14.38
N TRP A 187 23.87 -40.98 -13.42
CA TRP A 187 22.52 -40.42 -13.65
C TRP A 187 22.60 -38.93 -14.01
N GLN A 188 23.56 -38.21 -13.44
CA GLN A 188 23.77 -36.78 -13.61
C GLN A 188 24.18 -36.46 -15.06
N ILE A 189 25.11 -37.21 -15.66
CA ILE A 189 25.51 -36.95 -17.06
C ILE A 189 24.36 -37.20 -18.03
N LYS A 190 23.51 -38.20 -17.78
CA LYS A 190 22.32 -38.48 -18.60
C LYS A 190 21.31 -37.32 -18.57
N ILE A 191 21.11 -36.69 -17.41
CA ILE A 191 20.28 -35.48 -17.31
C ILE A 191 20.91 -34.34 -18.12
N ILE A 192 22.21 -34.10 -17.97
CA ILE A 192 22.91 -33.02 -18.67
C ILE A 192 22.82 -33.23 -20.19
N GLU A 193 23.05 -34.45 -20.67
CA GLU A 193 22.94 -34.82 -22.08
C GLU A 193 21.52 -34.60 -22.61
N ALA A 194 20.48 -35.01 -21.86
CA ALA A 194 19.09 -34.76 -22.23
C ALA A 194 18.74 -33.25 -22.29
N ILE A 195 19.28 -32.45 -21.36
CA ILE A 195 19.12 -30.98 -21.38
C ILE A 195 19.87 -30.38 -22.56
N ALA A 196 21.09 -30.86 -22.82
CA ALA A 196 21.96 -30.42 -23.90
C ALA A 196 21.32 -30.67 -25.27
N GLU A 197 20.76 -31.86 -25.49
CA GLU A 197 20.01 -32.22 -26.70
C GLU A 197 18.78 -31.31 -26.89
N ARG A 198 18.00 -31.08 -25.83
CA ARG A 198 16.80 -30.23 -25.89
C ARG A 198 17.13 -28.74 -26.10
N ARG A 199 18.26 -28.26 -25.59
CA ARG A 199 18.69 -26.85 -25.65
C ARG A 199 19.67 -26.55 -26.78
N GLY A 200 20.13 -27.58 -27.51
CA GLY A 200 21.00 -27.44 -28.68
C GLY A 200 22.45 -27.07 -28.37
N PHE A 201 23.00 -27.43 -27.20
CA PHE A 201 24.42 -27.26 -26.88
C PHE A 201 25.14 -28.60 -26.75
N ARG A 202 26.47 -28.63 -26.92
CA ARG A 202 27.29 -29.85 -26.80
C ARG A 202 28.01 -29.87 -25.46
N THR A 203 28.06 -31.02 -24.79
CA THR A 203 28.67 -31.17 -23.45
C THR A 203 30.19 -31.30 -23.52
N GLU A 204 30.71 -31.60 -24.71
CA GLU A 204 32.14 -31.69 -25.07
C GLU A 204 32.72 -30.34 -25.50
N GLN A 205 31.91 -29.29 -25.60
CA GLN A 205 32.37 -27.95 -25.91
C GLN A 205 32.47 -27.11 -24.64
N PRO A 206 33.43 -26.16 -24.57
CA PRO A 206 33.47 -25.15 -23.53
C PRO A 206 32.12 -24.44 -23.44
N SER A 207 31.75 -24.02 -22.23
CA SER A 207 30.50 -23.25 -22.06
C SER A 207 30.53 -22.06 -23.01
N PRO A 208 29.57 -21.93 -23.95
CA PRO A 208 29.47 -20.72 -24.73
C PRO A 208 29.31 -19.56 -23.75
N SER A 209 30.00 -18.44 -24.01
CA SER A 209 29.95 -17.19 -23.26
C SER A 209 28.55 -16.53 -23.21
N HIS A 210 27.53 -17.23 -23.70
CA HIS A 210 26.13 -16.85 -23.61
C HIS A 210 25.67 -17.03 -22.16
N VAL A 211 25.78 -15.95 -21.40
CA VAL A 211 24.97 -15.73 -20.22
C VAL A 211 23.52 -15.85 -20.66
N VAL A 212 22.90 -17.00 -20.39
CA VAL A 212 21.43 -17.06 -20.36
C VAL A 212 21.07 -16.28 -19.10
N GLU A 213 20.65 -15.03 -19.29
CA GLU A 213 20.02 -14.26 -18.23
C GLU A 213 18.83 -15.08 -17.72
N TYR A 214 18.95 -15.55 -16.49
CA TYR A 214 17.81 -16.11 -15.77
C TYR A 214 16.89 -14.92 -15.47
N THR A 215 15.79 -14.83 -16.23
CA THR A 215 14.63 -13.99 -15.92
C THR A 215 13.76 -14.66 -14.87
#